data_AF-Q9UKR3-F1
#
_entry.id   AF-Q9UKR3-F1
#
_cell.length_a   1.000
_cell.length_b   1.000
_cell.length_c   1.000
_cell.angle_alpha   90.00
_cell.angle_beta   90.00
_cell.angle_gamma   90.00
#
_symmetry.space_group_name_H-M   'P 1'
#
loop_
_entity.id
_entity.type
_entity.pdbx_description
1 polymer ?
#
loop_
_entity_poly.entity_id
_entity_poly.type
_entity_poly.pdbx_seq_one_letter_code
_entity_poly.pdbx_strand_id
1 'polypeptide(L)'
;MWPLALVIASLTLALSGGVSQESSKVLNTNGTSGFLPGGYTCFPHSQPWQAALLVQGRLLCGGVLVHPKWVLTAAHCLKEGLKVYLGKHALGRVEAGEQVREVVHSIPHPEYRRSPTHLNHDHDIMLLELQSPVQLTGYIQTLPLSHNNRLTPGTTCRVSGWGTTTSPQVNYPKTLQCANIQLRSDEECRQVYPGKITDNMLCAGTKEGGKDSCEGDSGGPLVCNRTLYGIVSWGDFPCGQPDRPGVYTRVSRYVLWIRETIRKYETQQQKWLKGPQ
;
A
#
# COMPACT_ATOMS: atom_id res chain seq x y z
N MET A 1 -46.28 -48.42 -5.39
CA MET A 1 -46.02 -48.60 -6.82
C MET A 1 -44.91 -47.64 -7.23
N TRP A 2 -43.72 -48.13 -7.57
CA TRP A 2 -42.79 -47.37 -8.41
C TRP A 2 -43.22 -47.58 -9.87
N PRO A 3 -42.98 -46.60 -10.77
CA PRO A 3 -41.79 -46.78 -11.59
C PRO A 3 -41.01 -45.48 -11.94
N LEU A 4 -39.70 -45.71 -12.05
CA LEU A 4 -38.77 -45.26 -13.09
C LEU A 4 -38.40 -43.77 -13.20
N ALA A 5 -37.18 -43.55 -12.73
CA ALA A 5 -36.22 -42.58 -13.22
C ALA A 5 -36.09 -42.60 -14.76
N LEU A 6 -36.10 -41.40 -15.35
CA LEU A 6 -35.63 -41.13 -16.71
C LEU A 6 -34.41 -40.24 -16.60
N VAL A 7 -33.26 -40.86 -16.88
CA VAL A 7 -31.98 -40.20 -17.12
C VAL A 7 -32.00 -39.66 -18.54
N ILE A 8 -31.93 -38.34 -18.72
CA ILE A 8 -31.60 -37.72 -19.99
C ILE A 8 -30.26 -37.02 -19.81
N ALA A 9 -29.22 -37.66 -20.35
CA ALA A 9 -27.92 -37.07 -20.58
C ALA A 9 -27.97 -36.26 -21.89
N SER A 10 -27.89 -34.95 -21.80
CA SER A 10 -27.61 -34.08 -22.95
C SER A 10 -26.24 -33.44 -22.78
N LEU A 11 -25.31 -33.98 -23.56
CA LEU A 11 -23.93 -33.58 -23.77
C LEU A 11 -23.86 -32.32 -24.66
N THR A 12 -22.78 -31.54 -24.51
CA THR A 12 -22.26 -30.47 -25.39
C THR A 12 -22.93 -29.09 -25.26
N LEU A 13 -22.26 -27.94 -25.34
CA LEU A 13 -20.95 -27.57 -25.86
C LEU A 13 -20.33 -26.47 -25.00
N ALA A 14 -19.01 -26.53 -24.82
CA ALA A 14 -18.18 -25.48 -24.25
C ALA A 14 -18.26 -24.19 -25.08
N LEU A 15 -18.59 -23.07 -24.44
CA LEU A 15 -18.28 -21.74 -24.93
C LEU A 15 -17.26 -21.11 -23.98
N SER A 16 -16.00 -21.18 -24.40
CA SER A 16 -14.89 -20.40 -23.88
C SER A 16 -15.18 -18.91 -24.05
N GLY A 17 -15.75 -18.28 -23.03
CA GLY A 17 -15.86 -16.82 -22.91
C GLY A 17 -14.52 -16.25 -22.45
N GLY A 18 -13.87 -15.50 -23.34
CA GLY A 18 -12.51 -14.99 -23.24
C GLY A 18 -12.05 -14.49 -21.87
N VAL A 19 -10.89 -15.01 -21.47
CA VAL A 19 -9.99 -14.34 -20.53
C VAL A 19 -9.64 -12.99 -21.15
N SER A 20 -10.08 -11.91 -20.51
CA SER A 20 -9.67 -10.55 -20.83
C SER A 20 -8.14 -10.48 -20.82
N GLN A 21 -7.59 -10.29 -22.02
CA GLN A 21 -6.18 -10.13 -22.32
C GLN A 21 -5.61 -8.99 -21.44
N GLU A 22 -4.73 -9.33 -20.49
CA GLU A 22 -3.92 -8.38 -19.74
C GLU A 22 -3.24 -7.45 -20.75
N SER A 23 -3.68 -6.19 -20.79
CA SER A 23 -3.08 -5.17 -21.62
C SER A 23 -1.70 -4.84 -21.06
N SER A 24 -0.68 -5.59 -21.47
CA SER A 24 0.71 -5.16 -21.32
C SER A 24 0.85 -3.83 -22.06
N LYS A 25 1.17 -2.76 -21.32
CA LYS A 25 1.33 -1.41 -21.89
C LYS A 25 2.44 -1.45 -22.95
N VAL A 26 2.08 -0.95 -24.13
CA VAL A 26 2.90 -0.90 -25.35
C VAL A 26 4.22 -0.17 -25.09
N LEU A 27 5.33 -0.87 -25.31
CA LEU A 27 6.67 -0.29 -25.44
C LEU A 27 6.72 0.50 -26.76
N ASN A 28 6.80 1.83 -26.70
CA ASN A 28 7.15 2.60 -27.88
C ASN A 28 8.67 2.57 -28.04
N THR A 29 9.17 2.00 -29.14
CA THR A 29 10.57 1.65 -29.38
C THR A 29 11.51 2.84 -29.64
N ASN A 30 11.12 4.05 -29.25
CA ASN A 30 11.94 5.26 -29.38
C ASN A 30 12.42 5.78 -28.02
N GLY A 31 13.34 5.04 -27.38
CA GLY A 31 14.41 5.51 -26.47
C GLY A 31 14.18 6.60 -25.40
N THR A 32 12.96 7.04 -25.10
CA THR A 32 12.70 8.22 -24.24
C THR A 32 11.42 8.14 -23.39
N SER A 33 10.76 6.99 -23.28
CA SER A 33 9.71 6.84 -22.27
C SER A 33 10.33 6.45 -20.93
N GLY A 34 10.40 7.39 -19.98
CA GLY A 34 10.72 7.11 -18.58
C GLY A 34 9.67 6.25 -17.86
N PHE A 35 8.98 5.34 -18.55
CA PHE A 35 7.97 4.45 -18.01
C PHE A 35 8.60 3.44 -17.05
N LEU A 36 7.91 3.06 -15.97
CA LEU A 36 8.26 1.92 -15.12
C LEU A 36 7.64 0.65 -15.73
N PRO A 37 8.36 -0.08 -16.62
CA PRO A 37 7.77 -1.11 -17.48
C PRO A 37 7.16 -2.29 -16.72
N GLY A 38 7.58 -2.55 -15.48
CA GLY A 38 7.15 -3.74 -14.77
C GLY A 38 5.94 -3.54 -13.84
N GLY A 39 5.38 -2.32 -13.79
CA GLY A 39 4.10 -2.06 -13.13
C GLY A 39 2.91 -2.39 -14.03
N TYR A 40 1.80 -2.83 -13.43
CA TYR A 40 0.56 -3.14 -14.14
C TYR A 40 -0.64 -2.54 -13.39
N THR A 41 -1.77 -2.37 -14.07
CA THR A 41 -3.01 -1.95 -13.40
C THR A 41 -3.53 -3.10 -12.54
N CYS A 42 -3.73 -2.87 -11.25
CA CYS A 42 -4.31 -3.88 -10.37
C CYS A 42 -5.71 -4.26 -10.87
N PHE A 43 -6.13 -5.52 -10.71
CA PHE A 43 -7.54 -5.85 -10.83
C PHE A 43 -8.37 -4.96 -9.87
N PRO A 44 -9.50 -4.40 -10.31
CA PRO A 44 -10.34 -3.57 -9.45
C PRO A 44 -10.63 -4.25 -8.11
N HIS A 45 -10.46 -3.50 -7.02
CA HIS A 45 -10.72 -3.94 -5.64
C HIS A 45 -9.90 -5.16 -5.16
N SER A 46 -8.85 -5.56 -5.89
CA SER A 46 -7.96 -6.66 -5.47
C SER A 46 -7.07 -6.33 -4.27
N GLN A 47 -6.91 -5.04 -3.96
CA GLN A 47 -6.17 -4.53 -2.79
C GLN A 47 -7.14 -3.82 -1.83
N PRO A 48 -8.07 -4.53 -1.16
CA PRO A 48 -9.19 -3.92 -0.41
C PRO A 48 -8.76 -3.15 0.85
N TRP A 49 -7.50 -3.27 1.27
CA TRP A 49 -6.89 -2.50 2.36
C TRP A 49 -6.26 -1.18 1.90
N GLN A 50 -6.12 -0.96 0.59
CA GLN A 50 -5.49 0.22 0.04
C GLN A 50 -6.32 1.47 0.38
N ALA A 51 -5.65 2.45 0.98
CA ALA A 51 -6.21 3.77 1.24
C ALA A 51 -5.52 4.83 0.36
N ALA A 52 -6.28 5.83 -0.05
CA ALA A 52 -5.76 7.06 -0.64
C ALA A 52 -5.93 8.21 0.35
N LEU A 53 -4.85 8.91 0.65
CA LEU A 53 -4.83 10.09 1.52
C LEU A 53 -4.87 11.32 0.63
N LEU A 54 -6.00 12.03 0.68
CA LEU A 54 -6.23 13.23 -0.13
C LEU A 54 -6.32 14.46 0.77
N VAL A 55 -5.77 15.57 0.28
CA VAL A 55 -5.93 16.91 0.86
C VAL A 55 -6.52 17.80 -0.23
N GLN A 56 -7.66 18.45 0.05
CA GLN A 56 -8.36 19.30 -0.92
C GLN A 56 -8.58 18.59 -2.29
N GLY A 57 -8.91 17.29 -2.25
CA GLY A 57 -9.16 16.48 -3.45
C GLY A 57 -7.90 16.03 -4.21
N ARG A 58 -6.70 16.42 -3.77
CA ARG A 58 -5.43 16.00 -4.39
C ARG A 58 -4.79 14.86 -3.62
N LEU A 59 -4.33 13.83 -4.33
CA LEU A 59 -3.58 12.73 -3.73
C LEU A 59 -2.29 13.26 -3.09
N LEU A 60 -2.08 12.92 -1.82
CA LEU A 60 -0.84 13.18 -1.11
C LEU A 60 0.00 11.90 -0.99
N CYS A 61 -0.62 10.84 -0.47
CA CYS A 61 0.03 9.58 -0.12
C CYS A 61 -0.95 8.40 -0.24
N GLY A 62 -0.41 7.19 -0.18
CA GLY A 62 -1.14 5.97 0.13
C GLY A 62 -1.30 5.74 1.64
N GLY A 63 -2.03 4.68 1.96
CA GLY A 63 -2.18 4.17 3.32
C GLY A 63 -2.72 2.74 3.30
N VAL A 64 -2.80 2.14 4.47
CA VAL A 64 -3.24 0.75 4.67
C VAL A 64 -4.25 0.68 5.81
N LEU A 65 -5.45 0.20 5.53
CA LEU A 65 -6.44 -0.08 6.56
C LEU A 65 -5.99 -1.29 7.39
N VAL A 66 -5.75 -1.08 8.68
CA VAL A 66 -5.29 -2.15 9.60
C VAL A 66 -6.29 -2.42 10.73
N HIS A 67 -7.26 -1.53 10.89
CA HIS A 67 -8.39 -1.65 11.80
C HIS A 67 -9.58 -0.88 11.19
N PRO A 68 -10.86 -1.22 11.48
CA PRO A 68 -12.00 -0.46 10.97
C PRO A 68 -11.95 1.06 11.21
N LYS A 69 -11.20 1.52 12.22
CA LYS A 69 -11.03 2.95 12.53
C LYS A 69 -9.61 3.48 12.35
N TRP A 70 -8.65 2.65 11.90
CA TRP A 70 -7.24 3.03 11.85
C TRP A 70 -6.57 2.67 10.53
N VAL A 71 -5.89 3.66 9.97
CA VAL A 71 -5.05 3.54 8.77
C VAL A 71 -3.60 3.78 9.14
N LEU A 72 -2.70 2.92 8.66
CA LEU A 72 -1.26 3.16 8.67
C LEU A 72 -0.82 3.90 7.41
N THR A 73 0.16 4.78 7.56
CA THR A 73 0.83 5.50 6.47
C THR A 73 2.24 5.89 6.90
N ALA A 74 2.98 6.61 6.06
CA ALA A 74 4.30 7.14 6.38
C ALA A 74 4.18 8.45 7.19
N ALA A 75 5.07 8.67 8.15
CA ALA A 75 5.06 9.87 8.99
C ALA A 75 5.38 11.15 8.21
N HIS A 76 6.18 11.07 7.15
CA HIS A 76 6.45 12.21 6.27
C HIS A 76 5.20 12.70 5.51
N CYS A 77 4.13 11.88 5.43
CA CYS A 77 2.83 12.25 4.85
C CYS A 77 1.97 13.13 5.77
N LEU A 78 2.46 13.52 6.96
CA LEU A 78 1.72 14.35 7.89
C LEU A 78 1.32 15.70 7.26
N LYS A 79 0.01 15.94 7.19
CA LYS A 79 -0.61 17.17 6.69
C LYS A 79 -1.96 17.41 7.36
N GLU A 80 -2.32 18.67 7.55
CA GLU A 80 -3.66 19.06 8.01
C GLU A 80 -4.73 18.80 6.94
N GLY A 81 -5.96 18.51 7.38
CA GLY A 81 -7.12 18.35 6.49
C GLY A 81 -7.13 17.05 5.67
N LEU A 82 -6.47 16.00 6.17
CA LEU A 82 -6.45 14.68 5.52
C LEU A 82 -7.84 14.04 5.49
N LYS A 83 -8.20 13.52 4.31
CA LYS A 83 -9.32 12.60 4.11
C LYS A 83 -8.81 11.28 3.57
N VAL A 84 -9.33 10.19 4.12
CA VAL A 84 -9.02 8.83 3.74
C VAL A 84 -10.14 8.30 2.85
N TYR A 85 -9.77 7.87 1.65
CA TYR A 85 -10.66 7.20 0.70
C TYR A 85 -10.31 5.71 0.64
N LEU A 86 -11.32 4.86 0.77
CA LEU A 86 -11.21 3.40 0.80
C LEU A 86 -12.15 2.78 -0.23
N GLY A 87 -11.82 1.58 -0.71
CA GLY A 87 -12.63 0.86 -1.70
C GLY A 87 -12.46 1.39 -3.14
N LYS A 88 -11.53 2.31 -3.36
CA LYS A 88 -11.27 2.90 -4.67
C LYS A 88 -10.37 2.04 -5.54
N HIS A 89 -10.68 1.99 -6.84
CA HIS A 89 -9.78 1.60 -7.91
C HIS A 89 -9.32 2.82 -8.72
N ALA A 90 -10.24 3.72 -9.08
CA ALA A 90 -9.95 4.95 -9.83
C ALA A 90 -10.20 6.21 -8.98
N LEU A 91 -9.21 7.11 -8.88
CA LEU A 91 -9.34 8.33 -8.06
C LEU A 91 -10.24 9.40 -8.68
N GLY A 92 -10.39 9.41 -10.01
CA GLY A 92 -11.10 10.47 -10.74
C GLY A 92 -12.63 10.37 -10.78
N ARG A 93 -13.23 9.39 -10.09
CA ARG A 93 -14.69 9.20 -10.05
C ARG A 93 -15.13 8.56 -8.74
N VAL A 94 -16.39 8.76 -8.37
CA VAL A 94 -17.06 8.03 -7.28
C VAL A 94 -17.31 6.59 -7.73
N GLU A 95 -16.96 5.61 -6.89
CA GLU A 95 -17.15 4.19 -7.17
C GLU A 95 -18.09 3.53 -6.15
N ALA A 96 -18.86 2.55 -6.60
CA ALA A 96 -19.76 1.82 -5.72
C ALA A 96 -18.99 1.11 -4.60
N GLY A 97 -19.45 1.27 -3.35
CA GLY A 97 -18.80 0.68 -2.18
C GLY A 97 -17.60 1.48 -1.63
N GLU A 98 -17.23 2.61 -2.26
CA GLU A 98 -16.22 3.48 -1.68
C GLU A 98 -16.70 4.11 -0.36
N GLN A 99 -15.79 4.31 0.58
CA GLN A 99 -16.06 5.03 1.81
C GLN A 99 -15.00 6.10 2.03
N VAL A 100 -15.46 7.28 2.44
CA VAL A 100 -14.60 8.41 2.78
C VAL A 100 -14.72 8.70 4.27
N ARG A 101 -13.60 8.96 4.92
CA ARG A 101 -13.55 9.39 6.33
C ARG A 101 -12.60 10.56 6.50
N GLU A 102 -13.00 11.52 7.32
CA GLU A 102 -12.08 12.54 7.81
C GLU A 102 -11.13 11.92 8.84
N VAL A 103 -9.91 12.44 8.92
CA VAL A 103 -8.94 12.06 9.95
C VAL A 103 -9.13 12.98 11.14
N VAL A 104 -9.32 12.42 12.34
CA VAL A 104 -9.45 13.19 13.59
C VAL A 104 -8.14 13.30 14.37
N HIS A 105 -7.28 12.29 14.26
CA HIS A 105 -5.93 12.34 14.84
C HIS A 105 -4.91 11.78 13.85
N SER A 106 -3.81 12.51 13.67
CA SER A 106 -2.62 12.04 12.96
C SER A 106 -1.51 11.83 13.99
N ILE A 107 -1.02 10.60 14.12
CA ILE A 107 -0.12 10.19 15.21
C ILE A 107 1.16 9.60 14.62
N PRO A 108 2.17 10.44 14.30
CA PRO A 108 3.49 9.96 13.92
C PRO A 108 4.13 9.14 15.05
N HIS A 109 5.00 8.21 14.70
CA HIS A 109 5.84 7.55 15.70
C HIS A 109 6.64 8.60 16.50
N PRO A 110 6.68 8.52 17.85
CA PRO A 110 7.36 9.52 18.69
C PRO A 110 8.85 9.73 18.37
N GLU A 111 9.51 8.71 17.84
CA GLU A 111 10.93 8.77 17.45
C GLU A 111 11.15 9.24 16.02
N TYR A 112 10.10 9.49 15.23
CA TYR A 112 10.23 10.06 13.89
C TYR A 112 10.76 11.50 13.97
N ARG A 113 11.92 11.75 13.36
CA ARG A 113 12.56 13.07 13.35
C ARG A 113 12.47 13.68 11.96
N ARG A 114 11.58 14.65 11.79
CA ARG A 114 11.48 15.41 10.54
C ARG A 114 12.77 16.18 10.30
N SER A 115 13.51 15.83 9.24
CA SER A 115 14.70 16.57 8.81
C SER A 115 14.40 17.37 7.53
N PRO A 116 14.80 18.65 7.42
CA PRO A 116 14.75 19.39 6.16
C PRO A 116 15.56 18.72 5.05
N THR A 117 16.63 17.99 5.41
CA THR A 117 17.51 17.31 4.45
C THR A 117 16.98 15.95 4.01
N HIS A 118 15.86 15.47 4.56
CA HIS A 118 15.31 14.13 4.34
C HIS A 118 16.32 12.99 4.62
N LEU A 119 17.43 13.28 5.32
CA LEU A 119 18.52 12.30 5.52
C LEU A 119 18.15 11.15 6.47
N ASN A 120 17.07 11.28 7.24
CA ASN A 120 16.66 10.22 8.15
C ASN A 120 15.16 9.98 8.08
N HIS A 121 14.76 8.97 7.31
CA HIS A 121 13.41 8.40 7.28
C HIS A 121 13.25 7.27 8.31
N ASP A 122 14.09 7.20 9.35
CA ASP A 122 13.91 6.24 10.43
C ASP A 122 12.61 6.53 11.20
N HIS A 123 11.91 5.48 11.60
CA HIS A 123 10.58 5.57 12.21
C HIS A 123 9.52 6.29 11.37
N ASP A 124 9.64 6.26 10.03
CA ASP A 124 8.68 6.88 9.10
C ASP A 124 7.33 6.15 9.01
N ILE A 125 6.61 6.11 10.12
CA ILE A 125 5.30 5.48 10.27
C ILE A 125 4.36 6.35 11.10
N MET A 126 3.10 6.39 10.69
CA MET A 126 2.05 7.17 11.33
C MET A 126 0.73 6.41 11.34
N LEU A 127 -0.01 6.50 12.44
CA LEU A 127 -1.39 6.07 12.55
C LEU A 127 -2.33 7.25 12.31
N LEU A 128 -3.38 7.01 11.53
CA LEU A 128 -4.49 7.93 11.32
C LEU A 128 -5.74 7.35 11.99
N GLU A 129 -6.31 8.10 12.93
CA GLU A 129 -7.63 7.78 13.48
C GLU A 129 -8.70 8.37 12.57
N LEU A 130 -9.59 7.51 12.06
CA LEU A 130 -10.73 7.93 11.25
C LEU A 130 -11.84 8.48 12.15
N GLN A 131 -12.57 9.50 11.69
CA GLN A 131 -13.69 10.12 12.43
C GLN A 131 -14.72 9.09 12.90
N SER A 132 -14.99 8.05 12.11
CA SER A 132 -15.83 6.92 12.48
C SER A 132 -15.30 5.64 11.83
N PRO A 133 -15.61 4.45 12.40
CA PRO A 133 -15.25 3.19 11.77
C PRO A 133 -15.82 3.06 10.36
N VAL A 134 -15.08 2.42 9.47
CA VAL A 134 -15.58 1.97 8.17
C VAL A 134 -16.30 0.64 8.30
N GLN A 135 -17.31 0.45 7.46
CA GLN A 135 -17.95 -0.86 7.32
C GLN A 135 -17.07 -1.73 6.43
N LEU A 136 -16.67 -2.91 6.92
CA LEU A 136 -15.90 -3.85 6.11
C LEU A 136 -16.82 -4.50 5.07
N THR A 137 -16.32 -4.65 3.84
CA THR A 137 -17.07 -5.17 2.68
C THR A 137 -16.15 -5.97 1.76
N GLY A 138 -16.66 -6.46 0.63
CA GLY A 138 -15.81 -7.03 -0.43
C GLY A 138 -14.76 -6.04 -0.99
N TYR A 139 -15.02 -4.73 -0.87
CA TYR A 139 -14.14 -3.67 -1.38
C TYR A 139 -13.19 -3.10 -0.33
N ILE A 140 -13.51 -3.27 0.96
CA ILE A 140 -12.82 -2.64 2.09
C ILE A 140 -12.54 -3.68 3.16
N GLN A 141 -11.28 -4.02 3.36
CA GLN A 141 -10.83 -5.02 4.33
C GLN A 141 -9.58 -4.55 5.05
N THR A 142 -9.37 -5.02 6.28
CA THR A 142 -8.12 -4.78 7.02
C THR A 142 -7.03 -5.73 6.55
N LEU A 143 -5.77 -5.27 6.49
CA LEU A 143 -4.61 -6.13 6.26
C LEU A 143 -3.91 -6.48 7.58
N PRO A 144 -3.62 -7.76 7.86
CA PRO A 144 -2.89 -8.14 9.07
C PRO A 144 -1.44 -7.64 9.02
N LEU A 145 -0.91 -7.30 10.20
CA LEU A 145 0.48 -6.85 10.37
C LEU A 145 1.43 -8.05 10.41
N SER A 146 2.61 -7.91 9.81
CA SER A 146 3.66 -8.89 10.00
C SER A 146 4.23 -8.82 11.42
N HIS A 147 4.29 -9.96 12.07
CA HIS A 147 5.03 -10.15 13.32
C HIS A 147 6.45 -10.65 13.09
N ASN A 148 6.78 -11.06 11.86
CA ASN A 148 8.01 -11.75 11.55
C ASN A 148 9.04 -10.78 10.97
N ASN A 149 10.18 -10.62 11.64
CA ASN A 149 11.34 -9.90 11.11
C ASN A 149 12.16 -10.71 10.10
N ARG A 150 11.91 -12.02 9.97
CA ARG A 150 12.73 -13.01 9.24
C ARG A 150 12.02 -13.53 7.99
N LEU A 151 11.69 -12.65 7.04
CA LEU A 151 11.36 -13.12 5.69
C LEU A 151 12.65 -13.33 4.90
N THR A 152 12.71 -14.41 4.13
CA THR A 152 13.86 -14.73 3.29
C THR A 152 14.00 -13.70 2.16
N PRO A 153 15.19 -13.10 1.96
CA PRO A 153 15.49 -12.33 0.75
C PRO A 153 15.11 -13.11 -0.53
N GLY A 154 14.60 -12.40 -1.54
CA GLY A 154 14.03 -13.01 -2.74
C GLY A 154 12.53 -13.34 -2.65
N THR A 155 11.92 -13.26 -1.46
CA THR A 155 10.46 -13.38 -1.33
C THR A 155 9.77 -12.33 -2.20
N THR A 156 8.84 -12.77 -3.05
CA THR A 156 8.03 -11.86 -3.87
C THR A 156 6.95 -11.21 -3.04
N CYS A 157 6.93 -9.88 -3.07
CA CYS A 157 5.95 -9.02 -2.43
C CYS A 157 5.29 -8.14 -3.47
N ARG A 158 4.15 -7.57 -3.11
CA ARG A 158 3.40 -6.64 -3.94
C ARG A 158 3.41 -5.25 -3.32
N VAL A 159 3.79 -4.27 -4.12
CA VAL A 159 3.56 -2.86 -3.82
C VAL A 159 2.40 -2.35 -4.68
N SER A 160 1.60 -1.44 -4.14
CA SER A 160 0.49 -0.82 -4.87
C SER A 160 0.25 0.63 -4.47
N GLY A 161 -0.24 1.42 -5.41
CA GLY A 161 -0.57 2.82 -5.18
C GLY A 161 -0.98 3.56 -6.46
N TRP A 162 -1.20 4.86 -6.30
CA TRP A 162 -1.56 5.79 -7.38
C TRP A 162 -0.45 6.82 -7.65
N GLY A 163 0.77 6.55 -7.18
CA GLY A 163 1.96 7.33 -7.47
C GLY A 163 2.34 7.28 -8.94
N THR A 164 3.36 8.07 -9.29
CA THR A 164 3.78 8.20 -10.69
C THR A 164 4.26 6.87 -11.28
N THR A 165 3.85 6.62 -12.53
CA THR A 165 4.26 5.43 -13.30
C THR A 165 5.40 5.70 -14.27
N THR A 166 5.89 6.94 -14.27
CA THR A 166 7.03 7.38 -15.06
C THR A 166 8.02 8.15 -14.18
N SER A 167 9.29 8.16 -14.57
CA SER A 167 10.37 8.86 -13.91
C SER A 167 11.54 9.08 -14.91
N PRO A 168 12.18 10.26 -14.96
CA PRO A 168 11.95 11.43 -14.10
C PRO A 168 10.70 12.23 -14.47
N GLN A 169 10.10 12.03 -15.65
CA GLN A 169 8.82 12.68 -15.98
C GLN A 169 7.73 12.10 -15.08
N VAL A 170 6.96 12.94 -14.41
CA VAL A 170 5.91 12.50 -13.46
C VAL A 170 4.58 12.38 -14.19
N ASN A 171 3.98 11.18 -14.21
CA ASN A 171 2.65 10.93 -14.75
C ASN A 171 1.87 9.99 -13.82
N TYR A 172 0.79 10.53 -13.24
CA TYR A 172 -0.06 9.80 -12.32
C TYR A 172 -1.09 8.95 -13.09
N PRO A 173 -1.21 7.65 -12.76
CA PRO A 173 -2.20 6.76 -13.35
C PRO A 173 -3.61 7.12 -12.87
N LYS A 174 -4.62 6.89 -13.72
CA LYS A 174 -6.03 7.08 -13.35
C LYS A 174 -6.55 6.01 -12.38
N THR A 175 -5.92 4.83 -12.39
CA THR A 175 -6.32 3.62 -11.67
C THR A 175 -5.18 3.09 -10.82
N LEU A 176 -5.50 2.30 -9.81
CA LEU A 176 -4.52 1.70 -8.90
C LEU A 176 -3.53 0.82 -9.67
N GLN A 177 -2.23 1.05 -9.46
CA GLN A 177 -1.16 0.25 -10.05
C GLN A 177 -0.57 -0.69 -9.01
N CYS A 178 -0.06 -1.82 -9.50
CA CYS A 178 0.55 -2.89 -8.74
C CYS A 178 1.90 -3.22 -9.38
N ALA A 179 2.88 -3.59 -8.56
CA ALA A 179 4.11 -4.21 -9.02
C ALA A 179 4.49 -5.37 -8.08
N ASN A 180 4.96 -6.47 -8.66
CA ASN A 180 5.54 -7.57 -7.89
C ASN A 180 7.06 -7.37 -7.86
N ILE A 181 7.62 -7.18 -6.66
CA ILE A 181 9.04 -6.91 -6.40
C ILE A 181 9.56 -7.86 -5.32
N GLN A 182 10.88 -8.00 -5.20
CA GLN A 182 11.49 -8.95 -4.26
C GLN A 182 12.09 -8.25 -3.06
N LEU A 183 11.95 -8.85 -1.87
CA LEU A 183 12.71 -8.40 -0.70
C LEU A 183 14.20 -8.56 -0.96
N ARG A 184 14.98 -7.54 -0.62
CA ARG A 184 16.45 -7.57 -0.64
C ARG A 184 16.96 -7.85 0.77
N SER A 185 18.17 -8.38 0.89
CA SER A 185 18.76 -8.58 2.22
C SER A 185 19.12 -7.24 2.88
N ASP A 186 19.21 -7.22 4.20
CA ASP A 186 19.58 -6.00 4.92
C ASP A 186 21.04 -5.60 4.60
N GLU A 187 21.90 -6.57 4.33
CA GLU A 187 23.29 -6.36 3.88
C GLU A 187 23.32 -5.70 2.50
N GLU A 188 22.56 -6.23 1.53
CA GLU A 188 22.43 -5.61 0.20
C GLU A 188 21.87 -4.18 0.31
N CYS A 189 20.85 -3.98 1.13
CA CYS A 189 20.25 -2.67 1.39
C CYS A 189 21.29 -1.66 1.93
N ARG A 190 22.08 -2.06 2.93
CA ARG A 190 23.16 -1.24 3.51
C ARG A 190 24.32 -0.99 2.54
N GLN A 191 24.62 -1.93 1.64
CA GLN A 191 25.63 -1.75 0.60
C GLN A 191 25.20 -0.72 -0.44
N VAL A 192 23.93 -0.75 -0.86
CA VAL A 192 23.39 0.21 -1.84
C VAL A 192 23.22 1.61 -1.23
N TYR A 193 22.88 1.68 0.05
CA TYR A 193 22.66 2.92 0.80
C TYR A 193 23.55 3.06 2.05
N PRO A 194 24.88 3.24 1.91
CA PRO A 194 25.80 3.27 3.04
C PRO A 194 25.44 4.34 4.08
N GLY A 195 25.35 3.93 5.35
CA GLY A 195 25.07 4.82 6.48
C GLY A 195 23.64 5.37 6.57
N LYS A 196 22.72 4.92 5.71
CA LYS A 196 21.34 5.43 5.66
C LYS A 196 20.26 4.43 6.08
N ILE A 197 20.59 3.15 6.18
CA ILE A 197 19.64 2.07 6.49
C ILE A 197 19.75 1.68 7.96
N THR A 198 18.63 1.81 8.68
CA THR A 198 18.48 1.35 10.07
C THR A 198 17.80 -0.02 10.13
N ASP A 199 17.82 -0.67 11.30
CA ASP A 199 17.13 -1.95 11.52
C ASP A 199 15.59 -1.83 11.44
N ASN A 200 15.08 -0.61 11.41
CA ASN A 200 13.66 -0.32 11.23
C ASN A 200 13.24 -0.18 9.77
N MET A 201 14.18 -0.32 8.84
CA MET A 201 13.95 -0.25 7.40
C MET A 201 14.12 -1.63 6.77
N LEU A 202 13.53 -1.82 5.60
CA LEU A 202 13.79 -2.93 4.69
C LEU A 202 13.82 -2.43 3.24
N CYS A 203 14.51 -3.14 2.36
CA CYS A 203 14.55 -2.84 0.94
C CYS A 203 13.73 -3.86 0.13
N ALA A 204 13.04 -3.38 -0.91
CA ALA A 204 12.42 -4.25 -1.91
C ALA A 204 12.51 -3.65 -3.31
N GLY A 205 12.79 -4.48 -4.30
CA GLY A 205 12.98 -4.06 -5.68
C GLY A 205 13.43 -5.22 -6.56
N THR A 206 13.56 -4.97 -7.86
CA THR A 206 14.17 -5.90 -8.82
C THR A 206 15.59 -5.46 -9.16
N LYS A 207 16.51 -6.40 -9.35
CA LYS A 207 17.90 -6.08 -9.72
C LYS A 207 17.96 -5.38 -11.07
N GLU A 208 17.08 -5.78 -11.98
CA GLU A 208 16.95 -5.22 -13.33
C GLU A 208 16.33 -3.81 -13.33
N GLY A 209 15.82 -3.33 -12.19
CA GLY A 209 15.04 -2.10 -12.12
C GLY A 209 13.68 -2.23 -12.80
N GLY A 210 13.09 -1.10 -13.20
CA GLY A 210 11.82 -1.00 -13.91
C GLY A 210 10.55 -1.30 -13.11
N LYS A 211 10.69 -1.79 -11.87
CA LYS A 211 9.59 -2.00 -10.90
C LYS A 211 9.97 -1.35 -9.57
N ASP A 212 9.18 -0.37 -9.17
CA ASP A 212 9.42 0.37 -7.93
C ASP A 212 8.13 1.03 -7.43
N SER A 213 8.14 1.44 -6.16
CA SER A 213 7.28 2.52 -5.69
C SER A 213 7.87 3.87 -6.12
N CYS A 214 7.03 4.87 -6.38
CA CYS A 214 7.51 6.20 -6.70
C CYS A 214 6.71 7.30 -6.01
N GLU A 215 6.92 8.56 -6.38
CA GLU A 215 6.25 9.70 -5.76
C GLU A 215 4.72 9.54 -5.77
N GLY A 216 4.10 9.67 -4.59
CA GLY A 216 2.67 9.47 -4.36
C GLY A 216 2.29 8.07 -3.85
N ASP A 217 3.18 7.08 -3.94
CA ASP A 217 2.97 5.75 -3.33
C ASP A 217 3.34 5.72 -1.84
N SER A 218 4.05 6.72 -1.34
CA SER A 218 4.43 6.88 0.08
C SER A 218 3.28 6.55 1.03
N GLY A 219 3.56 5.79 2.08
CA GLY A 219 2.56 5.30 3.02
C GLY A 219 1.75 4.09 2.53
N GLY A 220 1.86 3.74 1.25
CA GLY A 220 1.24 2.55 0.65
C GLY A 220 1.84 1.23 1.16
N PRO A 221 1.16 0.10 0.90
CA PRO A 221 1.55 -1.20 1.42
C PRO A 221 2.67 -1.86 0.60
N LEU A 222 3.58 -2.54 1.29
CA LEU A 222 4.33 -3.68 0.76
C LEU A 222 3.77 -4.97 1.39
N VAL A 223 3.06 -5.75 0.58
CA VAL A 223 2.36 -6.96 0.99
C VAL A 223 3.14 -8.20 0.60
N CYS A 224 3.49 -9.04 1.58
CA CYS A 224 4.12 -10.34 1.35
C CYS A 224 3.24 -11.42 1.98
N ASN A 225 2.90 -12.48 1.24
CA ASN A 225 2.06 -13.58 1.72
C ASN A 225 0.75 -13.11 2.41
N ARG A 226 0.06 -12.12 1.81
CA ARG A 226 -1.19 -11.50 2.33
C ARG A 226 -1.05 -10.81 3.70
N THR A 227 0.15 -10.34 4.03
CA THR A 227 0.45 -9.64 5.29
C THR A 227 1.22 -8.35 5.00
N LEU A 228 0.98 -7.30 5.78
CA LEU A 228 1.70 -6.04 5.68
C LEU A 228 3.11 -6.17 6.27
N TYR A 229 4.13 -6.07 5.42
CA TYR A 229 5.53 -6.16 5.83
C TYR A 229 6.24 -4.81 5.81
N GLY A 230 5.93 -3.98 4.83
CA GLY A 230 6.55 -2.68 4.65
C GLY A 230 5.52 -1.58 4.41
N ILE A 231 5.91 -0.36 4.73
CA ILE A 231 5.20 0.88 4.35
C ILE A 231 6.14 1.66 3.44
N VAL A 232 5.69 2.05 2.24
CA VAL A 232 6.53 2.83 1.29
C VAL A 232 7.02 4.10 1.99
N SER A 233 8.33 4.30 2.03
CA SER A 233 8.94 5.41 2.79
C SER A 233 9.76 6.32 1.88
N TRP A 234 10.82 5.80 1.25
CA TRP A 234 11.68 6.59 0.37
C TRP A 234 12.40 5.71 -0.65
N GLY A 235 13.04 6.34 -1.63
CA GLY A 235 13.84 5.67 -2.66
C GLY A 235 14.63 6.71 -3.45
N ASP A 236 15.43 6.26 -4.42
CA ASP A 236 16.09 7.19 -5.33
C ASP A 236 15.10 7.79 -6.33
N PHE A 237 15.42 8.99 -6.81
CA PHE A 237 14.78 9.58 -7.97
C PHE A 237 15.87 9.86 -9.03
N PRO A 238 15.76 9.35 -10.28
CA PRO A 238 14.62 8.62 -10.85
C PRO A 238 14.29 7.27 -10.19
N CYS A 239 13.01 6.92 -10.09
CA CYS A 239 12.54 5.63 -9.55
C CYS A 239 12.86 4.46 -10.49
N GLY A 240 12.93 3.23 -9.95
CA GLY A 240 13.09 2.01 -10.75
C GLY A 240 14.46 1.86 -11.42
N GLN A 241 15.50 2.48 -10.87
CA GLN A 241 16.87 2.27 -11.32
C GLN A 241 17.34 0.82 -11.03
N PRO A 242 18.16 0.22 -11.90
CA PRO A 242 18.75 -1.10 -11.64
C PRO A 242 19.54 -1.13 -10.34
N ASP A 243 19.41 -2.20 -9.57
CA ASP A 243 20.06 -2.40 -8.25
C ASP A 243 19.84 -1.27 -7.23
N ARG A 244 18.79 -0.45 -7.42
CA ARG A 244 18.38 0.62 -6.49
C ARG A 244 16.96 0.33 -5.97
N PRO A 245 16.81 -0.55 -4.96
CA PRO A 245 15.51 -0.91 -4.44
C PRO A 245 14.88 0.24 -3.63
N GLY A 246 13.55 0.36 -3.67
CA GLY A 246 12.83 1.22 -2.74
C GLY A 246 13.03 0.79 -1.28
N VAL A 247 12.91 1.76 -0.37
CA VAL A 247 13.08 1.59 1.07
C VAL A 247 11.74 1.77 1.78
N TYR A 248 11.45 0.85 2.68
CA TYR A 248 10.18 0.71 3.34
C TYR A 248 10.38 0.65 4.86
N THR A 249 9.43 1.18 5.63
CA THR A 249 9.42 1.00 7.08
C THR A 249 9.04 -0.43 7.42
N ARG A 250 9.87 -1.12 8.21
CA ARG A 250 9.70 -2.52 8.62
C ARG A 250 8.59 -2.65 9.67
N VAL A 251 7.39 -3.03 9.25
CA VAL A 251 6.18 -3.03 10.09
C VAL A 251 6.30 -3.90 11.34
N SER A 252 7.02 -5.02 11.26
CA SER A 252 7.24 -5.93 12.40
C SER A 252 7.96 -5.29 13.59
N ARG A 253 8.68 -4.17 13.38
CA ARG A 253 9.32 -3.39 14.45
C ARG A 253 8.34 -2.50 15.22
N TYR A 254 7.16 -2.27 14.65
CA TYR A 254 6.19 -1.28 15.14
C TYR A 254 4.88 -1.90 15.64
N VAL A 255 4.71 -3.22 15.55
CA VAL A 255 3.47 -3.91 15.95
C VAL A 255 3.03 -3.55 17.37
N LEU A 256 3.96 -3.48 18.33
CA LEU A 256 3.65 -3.11 19.71
C LEU A 256 3.16 -1.67 19.79
N TRP A 257 3.91 -0.71 19.22
CA TRP A 257 3.51 0.70 19.16
C TRP A 257 2.15 0.88 18.49
N ILE A 258 1.87 0.18 17.40
CA ILE A 258 0.59 0.23 16.69
C ILE A 258 -0.56 -0.19 17.62
N ARG A 259 -0.43 -1.36 18.26
CA ARG A 259 -1.46 -1.91 19.16
C ARG A 259 -1.69 -1.02 20.38
N GLU A 260 -0.61 -0.54 21.00
CA GLU A 260 -0.70 0.31 22.19
C GLU A 260 -1.32 1.67 21.87
N THR A 261 -0.99 2.25 20.72
CA THR A 261 -1.57 3.51 20.25
C THR A 261 -3.06 3.36 20.01
N ILE A 262 -3.48 2.33 19.26
CA ILE A 262 -4.91 2.04 19.01
C ILE A 262 -5.68 1.91 20.34
N ARG A 263 -5.18 1.05 21.25
CA ARG A 263 -5.82 0.81 22.55
C ARG A 263 -5.93 2.08 23.41
N LYS A 264 -4.88 2.91 23.42
CA LYS A 264 -4.83 4.17 24.19
C LYS A 264 -5.96 5.10 23.76
N TYR A 265 -6.11 5.34 22.45
CA TYR A 265 -7.09 6.28 21.92
C TYR A 265 -8.53 5.74 22.00
N GLU A 266 -8.74 4.42 21.84
CA GLU A 266 -10.05 3.81 22.09
C GLU A 266 -10.50 3.96 23.55
N THR A 267 -9.59 3.77 24.50
CA THR A 267 -9.89 3.95 25.93
C THR A 267 -10.23 5.41 26.25
N GLN A 268 -9.52 6.37 25.66
CA GLN A 268 -9.80 7.80 25.83
C GLN A 268 -11.18 8.18 25.29
N GLN A 269 -11.56 7.64 24.13
CA GLN A 269 -12.89 7.84 23.57
C GLN A 269 -13.99 7.26 24.49
N GLN A 270 -13.80 6.06 25.03
CA GLN A 270 -14.77 5.45 25.96
C GLN A 270 -14.91 6.25 27.26
N LYS A 271 -13.80 6.78 27.80
CA LYS A 271 -13.83 7.65 28.99
C LYS A 271 -14.59 8.96 28.70
N TRP A 272 -14.35 9.56 27.53
CA TRP A 272 -15.05 10.77 27.11
C TRP A 272 -16.56 10.54 26.95
N LEU A 273 -16.97 9.41 26.36
CA LEU A 273 -18.38 9.05 26.19
C LEU A 273 -19.10 8.69 27.51
N LYS A 274 -18.38 8.17 28.51
CA LYS A 274 -18.95 7.80 29.81
C LYS A 274 -19.12 8.97 30.77
N GLY A 275 -18.51 10.13 30.49
CA GLY A 275 -18.48 11.29 31.39
C GLY A 275 -17.63 11.08 32.65
N PRO A 276 -17.37 12.13 33.46
CA PRO A 276 -16.86 11.94 34.81
C PRO A 276 -17.89 11.15 35.64
N GLN A 277 -17.44 10.10 36.32
CA GLN A 277 -18.24 9.37 37.31
C GLN A 277 -18.56 10.25 38.52
#